data_AF-A0A349IJN6-F1
#
_entry.id   AF-A0A349IJN6-F1
#
_cell.length_a   1.000
_cell.length_b   1.000
_cell.length_c   1.000
_cell.angle_alpha   90.00
_cell.angle_beta   90.00
_cell.angle_gamma   90.00
#
_symmetry.space_group_name_H-M   'P 1'
#
loop_
_entity.id
_entity.type
_entity.pdbx_description
1 polymer ?
#
loop_
_entity_poly.entity_id
_entity_poly.type
_entity_poly.pdbx_seq_one_letter_code
_entity_poly.pdbx_strand_id
1 'polypeptide(L)'
;MKCNHCGNEIPDHADYCPFCHTPIIRIHPKRICSHCGTEVPDGAEQCPGCGRKVQRKAAQTSCPSSSSSRLGMDTYAWLQAILPFLAATSYHFLALKEHPGFNLVNTLLLFEGLTIFLGHMDIRMLSGWTEYGSSILTDRFIYLTYFLPAYSMWQRRELPGMNHKAWYPWFALILFTLFFFLILLSWNILQFTGENIGSTVCALIDIA
;
A
#
# COMPACT_ATOMS: atom_id res chain seq x y z
N MET A 1 26.94 -2.85 -24.20
CA MET A 1 25.66 -2.12 -24.40
C MET A 1 25.15 -2.26 -25.85
N LYS A 2 23.85 -2.06 -26.15
CA LYS A 2 23.32 -2.07 -27.53
C LYS A 2 23.21 -0.66 -28.09
N CYS A 3 23.49 -0.49 -29.38
CA CYS A 3 23.33 0.79 -30.07
C CYS A 3 21.85 1.17 -30.20
N ASN A 4 21.47 2.37 -29.78
CA ASN A 4 20.09 2.87 -29.99
C ASN A 4 19.78 3.15 -31.47
N HIS A 5 20.80 3.30 -32.31
CA HIS A 5 20.64 3.62 -33.73
C HIS A 5 20.61 2.38 -34.64
N CYS A 6 21.51 1.42 -34.43
CA CYS A 6 21.62 0.24 -35.29
C CYS A 6 21.32 -1.10 -34.59
N GLY A 7 21.09 -1.12 -33.29
CA GLY A 7 20.76 -2.33 -32.53
C GLY A 7 21.93 -3.30 -32.27
N ASN A 8 23.11 -3.08 -32.86
CA ASN A 8 24.28 -3.94 -32.66
C ASN A 8 24.86 -3.81 -31.25
N GLU A 9 25.49 -4.88 -30.78
CA GLU A 9 26.22 -4.89 -29.51
C GLU A 9 27.55 -4.15 -29.64
N ILE A 10 27.82 -3.27 -28.68
CA ILE A 10 28.97 -2.37 -28.62
C ILE A 10 29.67 -2.56 -27.25
N PRO A 11 31.02 -2.51 -27.20
CA PRO A 11 31.75 -2.43 -25.95
C PRO A 11 31.38 -1.18 -25.11
N ASP A 12 31.32 -1.35 -23.79
CA ASP A 12 30.80 -0.33 -22.85
C ASP A 12 31.62 0.97 -22.79
N HIS A 13 32.82 0.99 -23.37
CA HIS A 13 33.75 2.11 -23.37
C HIS A 13 33.90 2.79 -24.74
N ALA A 14 33.15 2.40 -25.78
CA ALA A 14 33.20 3.09 -27.07
C ALA A 14 32.50 4.46 -27.02
N ASP A 15 33.10 5.47 -27.63
CA ASP A 15 32.51 6.82 -27.82
C ASP A 15 31.65 6.90 -29.08
N TYR A 16 31.96 6.05 -30.07
CA TYR A 16 31.25 5.94 -31.34
C TYR A 16 30.88 4.49 -31.59
N CYS A 17 29.72 4.26 -32.19
CA CYS A 17 29.37 2.91 -32.64
C CYS A 17 30.30 2.49 -33.79
N PRO A 18 30.99 1.34 -33.70
CA PRO A 18 31.89 0.87 -34.78
C PRO A 18 31.13 0.46 -36.06
N PHE A 19 29.81 0.29 -35.98
CA PHE A 19 28.99 -0.17 -37.11
C PHE A 19 28.25 0.97 -37.82
N CYS A 20 27.67 1.91 -37.08
CA CYS A 20 26.90 3.02 -37.67
C CYS A 20 27.59 4.38 -37.55
N HIS A 21 28.76 4.45 -36.89
CA HIS A 21 29.51 5.68 -36.61
C HIS A 21 28.73 6.77 -35.85
N THR A 22 27.51 6.47 -35.37
CA THR A 22 26.74 7.37 -34.52
C THR A 22 27.43 7.55 -33.16
N PRO A 23 27.55 8.78 -32.64
CA PRO A 23 28.10 9.05 -31.32
C PRO A 23 27.20 8.46 -30.23
N ILE A 24 27.81 7.85 -29.22
CA ILE A 24 27.09 7.24 -28.10
C ILE A 24 26.91 8.30 -27.00
N ILE A 25 25.69 8.81 -26.86
CA ILE A 25 25.37 9.83 -25.86
C ILE A 25 25.26 9.15 -24.49
N ARG A 26 26.28 9.30 -23.63
CA ARG A 26 26.21 8.91 -22.22
C ARG A 26 25.67 10.08 -21.42
N ILE A 27 24.39 10.00 -21.04
CA ILE A 27 23.81 10.97 -20.12
C ILE A 27 24.29 10.60 -18.72
N HIS A 28 25.38 11.24 -18.28
CA HIS A 28 25.78 11.20 -16.88
C HIS A 28 24.86 12.15 -16.10
N PRO A 29 24.09 11.67 -15.11
CA PRO A 29 23.23 12.54 -14.32
C PRO A 29 24.10 13.50 -13.51
N LYS A 30 24.08 14.78 -13.87
CA LYS A 30 24.82 15.82 -13.16
C LYS A 30 24.31 15.97 -11.73
N ARG A 31 25.22 15.97 -10.76
CA ARG A 31 24.90 16.18 -9.35
C ARG A 31 25.01 17.64 -8.99
N ILE A 32 24.00 18.18 -8.33
CA ILE A 32 23.99 19.55 -7.81
C ILE A 32 24.12 19.48 -6.29
N CYS A 33 25.01 20.30 -5.71
CA CYS A 33 25.16 20.38 -4.26
C CYS A 33 23.89 20.97 -3.64
N SER A 34 23.29 20.25 -2.68
CA SER A 34 22.09 20.71 -1.94
C SER A 34 22.34 21.95 -1.07
N HIS A 35 23.60 22.29 -0.79
CA HIS A 35 23.96 23.43 0.05
C HIS A 35 24.25 24.72 -0.73
N CYS A 36 24.98 24.64 -1.84
CA CYS A 36 25.44 25.84 -2.57
C CYS A 36 24.98 25.88 -4.03
N GLY A 37 24.27 24.84 -4.52
CA GLY A 37 23.80 24.78 -5.90
C GLY A 37 24.90 24.58 -6.95
N THR A 38 26.17 24.38 -6.54
CA THR A 38 27.28 24.13 -7.46
C THR A 38 27.22 22.71 -8.01
N GLU A 39 27.52 22.55 -9.31
CA GLU A 39 27.68 21.24 -9.94
C GLU A 39 28.86 20.48 -9.29
N VAL A 40 28.61 19.25 -8.86
CA VAL A 40 29.60 18.36 -8.24
C VAL A 40 29.96 17.26 -9.24
N PRO A 41 31.23 17.13 -9.67
CA PRO A 41 31.64 16.10 -10.60
C PRO A 41 31.56 14.70 -9.98
N ASP A 42 31.29 13.69 -10.82
CA ASP A 42 31.18 12.29 -10.40
C ASP A 42 32.51 11.79 -9.80
N GLY A 43 32.49 11.43 -8.52
CA GLY A 43 33.66 10.96 -7.77
C GLY A 43 34.24 11.94 -6.75
N ALA A 44 33.75 13.19 -6.69
CA ALA A 44 34.20 14.14 -5.68
C ALA A 44 33.60 13.84 -4.29
N GLU A 45 34.45 13.62 -3.28
CA GLU A 45 34.03 13.44 -1.88
C GLU A 45 33.65 14.75 -1.19
N GLN A 46 34.09 15.88 -1.75
CA GLN A 46 33.85 17.22 -1.23
C GLN A 46 33.34 18.12 -2.36
N CYS A 47 32.40 19.00 -2.02
CA CYS A 47 31.87 19.95 -2.98
C CYS A 47 32.94 21.01 -3.30
N PRO A 48 33.25 21.25 -4.58
CA PRO A 48 34.24 22.27 -4.95
C PRO A 48 33.76 23.71 -4.62
N GLY A 49 32.45 23.94 -4.51
CA GLY A 49 31.90 25.27 -4.22
C GLY A 49 31.87 25.63 -2.73
N CYS A 50 31.55 24.68 -1.84
CA CYS A 50 31.38 24.97 -0.41
C CYS A 50 32.30 24.17 0.53
N GLY A 51 33.15 23.28 0.01
CA GLY A 51 34.09 22.47 0.79
C GLY A 51 33.43 21.42 1.69
N ARG A 52 32.09 21.32 1.71
CA ARG A 52 31.38 20.30 2.51
C ARG A 52 31.54 18.93 1.88
N LYS A 53 31.68 17.90 2.72
CA LYS A 53 31.66 16.51 2.30
C LYS A 53 30.33 16.20 1.62
N VAL A 54 30.39 15.81 0.36
CA VAL A 54 29.23 15.37 -0.42
C VAL A 54 29.10 13.88 -0.18
N GLN A 55 28.02 13.48 0.49
CA GLN A 55 27.79 12.06 0.68
C GLN A 55 27.58 11.42 -0.69
N ARG A 56 28.49 10.50 -1.04
CA ARG A 56 28.35 9.68 -2.23
C ARG A 56 27.09 8.85 -2.03
N LYS A 57 25.95 9.30 -2.56
CA LYS A 57 24.88 8.37 -2.91
C LYS A 57 25.53 7.44 -3.93
N ALA A 58 26.13 6.33 -3.50
CA ALA A 58 26.25 5.20 -4.41
C ALA A 58 24.85 5.01 -4.99
N ALA A 59 24.74 4.67 -6.27
CA ALA A 59 23.48 4.22 -6.85
C ALA A 59 23.05 2.97 -6.08
N GLN A 60 22.47 3.20 -4.92
CA GLN A 60 21.83 2.21 -4.10
C GLN A 60 20.39 2.36 -4.51
N THR A 61 19.98 1.42 -5.35
CA THR A 61 18.69 0.75 -5.27
C THR A 61 18.51 0.16 -3.85
N SER A 62 18.73 0.94 -2.80
CA SER A 62 18.51 0.55 -1.42
C SER A 62 17.10 0.96 -1.07
N CYS A 63 16.19 -0.01 -1.18
CA CYS A 63 15.16 -0.13 -0.15
C CYS A 63 15.85 0.05 1.22
N PRO A 64 15.26 0.80 2.17
CA PRO A 64 15.86 0.97 3.48
C PRO A 64 15.96 -0.39 4.16
N SER A 65 17.16 -0.97 4.18
CA SER A 65 17.49 -2.18 4.91
C SER A 65 17.83 -1.84 6.36
N SER A 66 16.88 -1.23 7.08
CA SER A 66 16.96 -1.20 8.55
C SER A 66 16.56 -2.58 9.07
N SER A 67 17.59 -3.32 9.50
CA SER A 67 17.59 -4.72 9.93
C SER A 67 16.94 -4.97 11.31
N SER A 68 15.84 -4.29 11.66
CA SER A 68 15.27 -4.40 13.02
C SER A 68 13.74 -4.46 13.13
N SER A 69 13.01 -4.72 12.03
CA SER A 69 11.60 -5.18 12.09
C SER A 69 11.15 -5.78 10.77
N ARG A 70 11.70 -6.94 10.37
CA ARG A 70 11.31 -7.63 9.13
C ARG A 70 10.07 -8.49 9.34
N LEU A 71 8.91 -7.85 9.48
CA LEU A 71 7.77 -8.36 8.72
C LEU A 71 8.09 -7.95 7.28
N GLY A 72 8.25 -8.91 6.36
CA GLY A 72 8.46 -8.58 4.95
C GLY A 72 7.35 -7.62 4.49
N MET A 73 7.66 -6.62 3.67
CA MET A 73 6.67 -5.63 3.22
C MET A 73 5.47 -6.31 2.52
N ASP A 74 5.73 -7.45 1.89
CA ASP A 74 4.76 -8.40 1.35
C ASP A 74 3.94 -9.11 2.44
N THR A 75 4.59 -9.54 3.52
CA THR A 75 3.95 -10.18 4.68
C THR A 75 3.02 -9.19 5.39
N TYR A 76 3.42 -7.92 5.51
CA TYR A 76 2.58 -6.86 6.03
C TYR A 76 1.34 -6.62 5.15
N ALA A 77 1.52 -6.60 3.82
CA ALA A 77 0.40 -6.46 2.89
C ALA A 77 -0.62 -7.61 3.03
N TRP A 78 -0.14 -8.85 3.17
CA TRP A 78 -1.00 -10.01 3.47
C TRP A 78 -1.69 -9.89 4.82
N LEU A 79 -0.97 -9.47 5.85
CA LEU A 79 -1.54 -9.26 7.17
C LEU A 79 -2.68 -8.23 7.11
N GLN A 80 -2.48 -7.11 6.44
CA GLN A 80 -3.51 -6.08 6.29
C GLN A 80 -4.68 -6.53 5.41
N ALA A 81 -4.45 -7.42 4.44
CA ALA A 81 -5.50 -7.98 3.60
C ALA A 81 -6.40 -9.00 4.33
N ILE A 82 -5.92 -9.62 5.41
CA ILE A 82 -6.62 -10.72 6.10
C ILE A 82 -7.10 -10.31 7.50
N LEU A 83 -6.27 -9.60 8.26
CA LEU A 83 -6.47 -9.34 9.69
C LEU A 83 -7.78 -8.61 10.03
N PRO A 84 -8.17 -7.52 9.33
CA PRO A 84 -9.45 -6.85 9.61
C PRO A 84 -10.65 -7.77 9.43
N PHE A 85 -10.64 -8.60 8.39
CA PHE A 85 -11.73 -9.52 8.09
C PHE A 85 -11.82 -10.65 9.11
N LEU A 86 -10.69 -11.27 9.47
CA LEU A 86 -10.68 -12.34 10.47
C LEU A 86 -11.10 -11.83 11.84
N ALA A 87 -10.62 -10.64 12.24
CA ALA A 87 -10.97 -10.03 13.53
C ALA A 87 -12.45 -9.61 13.58
N ALA A 88 -12.97 -8.99 12.53
CA ALA A 88 -14.38 -8.61 12.47
C ALA A 88 -15.30 -9.83 12.43
N THR A 89 -14.95 -10.85 11.65
CA THR A 89 -15.73 -12.09 11.54
C THR A 89 -15.72 -12.88 12.85
N SER A 90 -14.58 -12.98 13.54
CA SER A 90 -14.51 -13.65 14.84
C SER A 90 -15.33 -12.92 15.89
N TYR A 91 -15.26 -11.58 15.95
CA TYR A 91 -16.11 -10.77 16.81
C TYR A 91 -17.59 -10.99 16.50
N HIS A 92 -17.97 -10.98 15.22
CA HIS A 92 -19.33 -11.19 14.77
C HIS A 92 -19.91 -12.51 15.30
N PHE A 93 -19.21 -13.63 15.09
CA PHE A 93 -19.70 -14.93 15.56
C PHE A 93 -19.75 -15.07 17.08
N LEU A 94 -18.78 -14.49 17.79
CA LEU A 94 -18.71 -14.62 19.25
C LEU A 94 -19.71 -13.70 19.97
N ALA A 95 -19.88 -12.48 19.48
CA ALA A 95 -20.66 -11.45 20.16
C ALA A 95 -22.13 -11.40 19.73
N LEU A 96 -22.50 -11.87 18.53
CA LEU A 96 -23.88 -11.78 18.02
C LEU A 96 -24.97 -12.40 18.91
N LYS A 97 -24.61 -13.32 19.80
CA LYS A 97 -25.55 -14.14 20.57
C LYS A 97 -26.39 -13.35 21.57
N GLU A 98 -25.89 -12.24 22.10
CA GLU A 98 -26.55 -11.51 23.19
C GLU A 98 -27.47 -10.40 22.70
N HIS A 99 -26.91 -9.45 21.92
CA HIS A 99 -27.64 -8.28 21.43
C HIS A 99 -27.37 -8.07 19.94
N PRO A 100 -28.10 -8.78 19.05
CA PRO A 100 -27.71 -8.91 17.65
C PRO A 100 -27.68 -7.59 16.87
N GLY A 101 -28.59 -6.64 17.15
CA GLY A 101 -28.57 -5.32 16.49
C GLY A 101 -27.36 -4.46 16.89
N PHE A 102 -27.12 -4.32 18.20
CA PHE A 102 -25.98 -3.58 18.74
C PHE A 102 -24.65 -4.20 18.32
N ASN A 103 -24.56 -5.52 18.36
CA ASN A 103 -23.34 -6.25 18.05
C ASN A 103 -23.02 -6.24 16.54
N LEU A 104 -24.03 -6.14 15.66
CA LEU A 104 -23.80 -6.00 14.22
C LEU A 104 -23.22 -4.63 13.86
N VAL A 105 -23.68 -3.54 14.50
CA VAL A 105 -23.06 -2.21 14.35
C VAL A 105 -21.62 -2.23 14.88
N ASN A 106 -21.39 -2.87 16.03
CA ASN A 106 -20.04 -3.00 16.58
C ASN A 106 -19.09 -3.81 15.68
N THR A 107 -19.58 -4.86 15.00
CA THR A 107 -18.79 -5.61 14.00
C THR A 107 -18.30 -4.68 12.88
N LEU A 108 -19.19 -3.83 12.34
CA LEU A 108 -18.84 -2.87 11.31
C LEU A 108 -17.84 -1.82 11.82
N LEU A 109 -18.06 -1.28 13.03
CA LEU A 109 -17.14 -0.32 13.65
C LEU A 109 -15.76 -0.92 13.90
N LEU A 110 -15.68 -2.19 14.32
CA LEU A 110 -14.42 -2.89 14.52
C LEU A 110 -13.68 -3.06 13.19
N PHE A 111 -14.39 -3.45 12.12
CA PHE A 111 -13.81 -3.57 10.78
C PHE A 111 -13.25 -2.23 10.30
N GLU A 112 -14.05 -1.16 10.33
CA GLU A 112 -13.64 0.20 9.93
C GLU A 112 -12.48 0.73 10.78
N GLY A 113 -12.53 0.52 12.10
CA GLY A 113 -11.45 0.93 13.00
C GLY A 113 -10.11 0.26 12.65
N LEU A 114 -10.13 -1.03 12.34
CA LEU A 114 -8.93 -1.79 11.95
C LEU A 114 -8.40 -1.37 10.58
N THR A 115 -9.27 -1.17 9.58
CA THR A 115 -8.83 -0.74 8.24
C THR A 115 -8.23 0.67 8.27
N ILE A 116 -8.84 1.60 9.01
CA ILE A 116 -8.32 2.96 9.23
C ILE A 116 -6.98 2.92 9.95
N PHE A 117 -6.86 2.14 11.03
CA PHE A 117 -5.62 2.05 11.79
C PHE A 117 -4.46 1.51 10.95
N LEU A 118 -4.69 0.43 10.19
CA LEU A 118 -3.68 -0.16 9.31
C LEU A 118 -3.36 0.75 8.10
N GLY A 119 -4.36 1.48 7.58
CA GLY A 119 -4.15 2.50 6.55
C GLY A 119 -3.28 3.66 7.06
N HIS A 120 -3.51 4.12 8.28
CA HIS A 120 -2.69 5.16 8.93
C HIS A 120 -1.24 4.70 9.15
N MET A 121 -1.05 3.46 9.59
CA MET A 121 0.27 2.85 9.70
C MET A 121 1.00 2.80 8.35
N ASP A 122 0.27 2.49 7.27
CA ASP A 122 0.82 2.47 5.91
C ASP A 122 1.25 3.87 5.43
N ILE A 123 0.44 4.89 5.68
CA ILE A 123 0.79 6.28 5.35
C ILE A 123 2.07 6.70 6.10
N ARG A 124 2.17 6.37 7.40
CA ARG A 124 3.39 6.65 8.17
C ARG A 124 4.59 5.93 7.59
N MET A 125 4.42 4.66 7.21
CA MET A 125 5.48 3.89 6.57
C MET A 125 5.95 4.55 5.29
N LEU A 126 5.03 4.92 4.39
CA LEU A 126 5.31 5.57 3.10
C LEU A 126 5.91 6.97 3.24
N SER A 127 5.45 7.76 4.22
CA SER A 127 5.98 9.10 4.50
C SER A 127 7.46 9.10 4.89
N GLY A 128 7.97 7.97 5.41
CA GLY A 128 9.39 7.79 5.72
C GLY A 128 10.28 7.61 4.48
N TRP A 129 9.71 7.35 3.29
CA TRP A 129 10.47 7.14 2.06
C TRP A 129 10.77 8.48 1.40
N THR A 130 11.84 9.15 1.84
CA THR A 130 12.19 10.54 1.49
C THR A 130 12.35 10.85 0.00
N GLU A 131 12.47 9.84 -0.87
CA GLU A 131 12.69 10.01 -2.32
C GLU A 131 11.42 9.85 -3.17
N TYR A 132 10.36 9.26 -2.60
CA TYR A 132 9.07 9.01 -3.26
C TYR A 132 7.88 9.62 -2.51
N GLY A 133 8.03 9.88 -1.21
CA GLY A 133 6.97 10.40 -0.35
C GLY A 133 6.49 11.81 -0.73
N SER A 134 7.30 12.63 -1.42
CA SER A 134 6.87 13.98 -1.82
C SER A 134 6.02 14.02 -3.08
N SER A 135 6.14 13.04 -3.99
CA SER A 135 5.37 13.00 -5.24
C SER A 135 4.10 12.16 -5.15
N ILE A 136 4.11 11.08 -4.36
CA ILE A 136 2.94 10.19 -4.18
C ILE A 136 1.94 10.78 -3.17
N LEU A 137 2.38 11.60 -2.19
CA LEU A 137 1.49 12.21 -1.19
C LEU A 137 0.96 13.61 -1.61
N THR A 138 1.25 14.08 -2.82
CA THR A 138 0.90 15.46 -3.23
C THR A 138 -0.60 15.70 -3.38
N ASP A 139 -1.37 14.66 -3.72
CA ASP A 139 -2.82 14.77 -3.88
C ASP A 139 -3.55 14.25 -2.64
N ARG A 140 -4.33 15.13 -1.99
CA ARG A 140 -5.26 14.77 -0.89
C ARG A 140 -6.14 13.56 -1.22
N PHE A 141 -6.45 13.35 -2.50
CA PHE A 141 -7.22 12.22 -2.99
C PHE A 141 -6.53 10.87 -2.76
N ILE A 142 -5.20 10.81 -2.82
CA ILE A 142 -4.43 9.57 -2.64
C ILE A 142 -4.57 9.07 -1.20
N TYR A 143 -4.60 9.96 -0.20
CA TYR A 143 -4.84 9.57 1.19
C TYR A 143 -6.24 8.98 1.39
N LEU A 144 -7.24 9.55 0.72
CA LEU A 144 -8.61 9.04 0.82
C LEU A 144 -8.69 7.62 0.26
N THR A 145 -7.99 7.34 -0.83
CA THR A 145 -7.94 6.01 -1.44
C THR A 145 -7.27 4.94 -0.58
N TYR A 146 -6.38 5.32 0.35
CA TYR A 146 -5.80 4.37 1.32
C TYR A 146 -6.79 3.88 2.37
N PHE A 147 -7.88 4.63 2.60
CA PHE A 147 -8.98 4.19 3.46
C PHE A 147 -9.97 3.26 2.73
N LEU A 148 -9.88 3.12 1.40
CA LEU A 148 -10.61 2.10 0.66
C LEU A 148 -9.82 0.79 0.68
N PRO A 149 -10.26 -0.25 1.43
CA PRO A 149 -9.43 -1.44 1.68
C PRO A 149 -9.05 -2.18 0.39
N ALA A 150 -9.97 -2.30 -0.56
CA ALA A 150 -9.72 -2.99 -1.83
C ALA A 150 -8.82 -2.20 -2.78
N TYR A 151 -9.09 -0.90 -2.96
CA TYR A 151 -8.33 -0.06 -3.88
C TYR A 151 -6.90 0.19 -3.37
N SER A 152 -6.76 0.43 -2.07
CA SER A 152 -5.44 0.62 -1.42
C SER A 152 -4.50 -0.58 -1.63
N MET A 153 -5.04 -1.80 -1.72
CA MET A 153 -4.25 -3.01 -1.99
C MET A 153 -3.77 -3.08 -3.43
N TRP A 154 -4.58 -2.61 -4.39
CA TRP A 154 -4.18 -2.58 -5.79
C TRP A 154 -3.06 -1.58 -6.03
N GLN A 155 -3.20 -0.37 -5.48
CA GLN A 155 -2.18 0.68 -5.56
C GLN A 155 -0.87 0.26 -4.88
N ARG A 156 -0.97 -0.46 -3.76
CA ARG A 156 0.19 -1.05 -3.08
C ARG A 156 1.00 -1.96 -3.97
N ARG A 157 0.36 -2.80 -4.78
CA ARG A 157 1.04 -3.72 -5.70
C ARG A 157 1.98 -3.00 -6.68
N GLU A 158 1.76 -1.71 -6.93
CA GLU A 158 2.55 -0.89 -7.86
C GLU A 158 3.77 -0.23 -7.20
N LEU A 159 3.92 -0.32 -5.86
CA LEU A 159 5.04 0.26 -5.14
C LEU A 159 6.38 -0.45 -5.43
N PRO A 160 7.50 0.28 -5.48
CA PRO A 160 8.82 -0.30 -5.68
C PRO A 160 9.20 -1.24 -4.53
N GLY A 161 9.70 -2.43 -4.85
CA GLY A 161 10.06 -3.46 -3.85
C GLY A 161 8.90 -4.39 -3.46
N MET A 162 7.69 -4.16 -3.98
CA MET A 162 6.56 -5.07 -3.83
C MET A 162 6.58 -6.17 -4.92
N ASN A 163 6.02 -7.34 -4.61
CA ASN A 163 5.82 -8.37 -5.62
C ASN A 163 4.60 -8.03 -6.51
N HIS A 164 4.85 -7.61 -7.76
CA HIS A 164 3.80 -7.27 -8.73
C HIS A 164 2.90 -8.46 -9.13
N LYS A 165 3.33 -9.69 -8.89
CA LYS A 165 2.54 -10.91 -9.15
C LYS A 165 1.74 -11.37 -7.93
N ALA A 166 1.73 -10.60 -6.85
CA ALA A 166 1.03 -10.99 -5.63
C ALA A 166 -0.50 -10.97 -5.78
N TRP A 167 -1.16 -11.95 -5.16
CA TRP A 167 -2.61 -12.17 -5.27
C TRP A 167 -3.42 -11.54 -4.13
N TYR A 168 -2.78 -10.96 -3.12
CA TYR A 168 -3.48 -10.37 -1.97
C TYR A 168 -4.60 -9.36 -2.32
N PRO A 169 -4.56 -8.57 -3.42
CA PRO A 169 -5.68 -7.69 -3.75
C PRO A 169 -6.96 -8.45 -4.11
N TRP A 170 -6.82 -9.54 -4.86
CA TRP A 170 -7.94 -10.42 -5.22
C TRP A 170 -8.49 -11.15 -4.00
N PHE A 171 -7.61 -11.64 -3.12
CA PHE A 171 -8.03 -12.26 -1.86
C PHE A 171 -8.78 -11.27 -0.96
N ALA A 172 -8.29 -10.04 -0.83
CA ALA A 172 -8.96 -8.99 -0.05
C ALA A 172 -10.36 -8.68 -0.60
N LEU A 173 -10.52 -8.62 -1.93
CA LEU A 173 -11.82 -8.44 -2.58
C LEU A 173 -12.79 -9.59 -2.28
N ILE A 174 -12.32 -10.84 -2.38
CA ILE A 174 -13.14 -12.02 -2.06
C ILE A 174 -13.54 -12.03 -0.57
N LEU A 175 -12.62 -11.73 0.33
CA LEU A 175 -12.92 -11.66 1.76
C LEU A 175 -13.93 -10.54 2.07
N PHE A 176 -13.80 -9.39 1.41
CA PHE A 176 -14.76 -8.29 1.56
C PHE A 176 -16.17 -8.69 1.10
N THR A 177 -16.30 -9.34 -0.06
CA THR A 177 -17.62 -9.79 -0.55
C THR A 177 -18.24 -10.85 0.35
N LEU A 178 -17.45 -11.82 0.83
CA LEU A 178 -17.91 -12.85 1.77
C LEU A 178 -18.35 -12.23 3.11
N PHE A 179 -17.54 -11.33 3.68
CA PHE A 179 -17.86 -10.63 4.93
C PHE A 179 -19.15 -9.82 4.80
N PHE A 180 -19.30 -9.06 3.71
CA PHE A 180 -20.50 -8.29 3.45
C PHE A 180 -21.74 -9.18 3.31
N PHE A 181 -21.64 -10.27 2.55
CA PHE A 181 -22.73 -11.24 2.41
C PHE A 181 -23.13 -11.85 3.75
N LEU A 182 -22.15 -12.19 4.60
CA LEU A 182 -22.38 -12.73 5.94
C LEU A 182 -23.09 -11.73 6.86
N ILE A 183 -22.74 -10.44 6.79
CA ILE A 183 -23.47 -9.38 7.52
C ILE A 183 -24.90 -9.25 6.99
N LEU A 184 -25.10 -9.22 5.67
CA LEU A 184 -26.44 -9.13 5.08
C LEU A 184 -27.31 -10.33 5.45
N LEU A 185 -26.75 -11.53 5.43
CA LEU A 185 -27.45 -12.74 5.85
C LEU A 185 -27.87 -12.63 7.32
N SER A 186 -26.94 -12.19 8.18
CA SER A 186 -27.20 -11.99 9.62
C SER A 186 -28.28 -10.93 9.85
N TRP A 187 -28.26 -9.84 9.09
CA TRP A 187 -29.27 -8.79 9.13
C TRP A 187 -30.66 -9.28 8.70
N ASN A 188 -30.73 -10.04 7.61
CA ASN A 188 -31.99 -10.61 7.12
C ASN A 188 -32.59 -11.60 8.13
N ILE A 189 -31.76 -12.47 8.71
CA ILE A 189 -32.20 -13.39 9.77
C ILE A 189 -32.73 -12.60 10.98
N LEU A 190 -32.07 -11.51 11.34
CA LEU A 190 -32.52 -10.65 12.44
C LEU A 190 -33.88 -10.00 12.15
N GLN A 191 -34.10 -9.49 10.93
CA GLN A 191 -35.40 -8.94 10.56
C GLN A 191 -36.50 -10.00 10.59
N PHE A 192 -36.24 -11.18 10.00
CA PHE A 192 -37.22 -12.27 9.96
C PHE A 192 -37.59 -12.78 11.36
N THR A 193 -36.61 -12.87 12.27
CA THR A 193 -36.88 -13.26 13.67
C THR A 193 -37.59 -12.16 14.45
N GLY A 194 -37.22 -10.88 14.25
CA GLY A 194 -37.89 -9.75 14.89
C GLY A 194 -39.35 -9.59 14.46
N GLU A 195 -39.67 -9.82 13.19
CA GLU A 195 -41.02 -9.70 12.64
C GLU A 195 -41.95 -10.84 13.12
N ASN A 196 -41.41 -12.07 13.24
CA ASN A 196 -42.15 -13.20 13.81
C ASN A 196 -42.43 -13.04 15.32
N ILE A 197 -41.50 -12.49 16.09
CA ILE A 197 -41.71 -12.22 17.53
C ILE A 197 -42.66 -11.05 17.72
N GLY A 198 -42.54 -9.98 16.92
CA GLY A 198 -43.44 -8.83 16.98
C GLY A 198 -44.90 -9.20 16.68
N SER A 199 -45.15 -10.03 15.66
CA SER A 199 -46.50 -10.48 15.32
C SER A 199 -47.10 -11.43 16.36
N THR A 200 -46.32 -12.34 16.96
CA THR A 200 -46.80 -13.23 18.03
C THR A 200 -47.06 -12.49 19.34
N VAL A 201 -46.24 -11.49 19.68
CA VAL A 201 -46.45 -10.66 20.89
C VAL A 201 -47.65 -9.74 20.70
N CYS A 202 -47.83 -9.10 19.55
CA CYS A 202 -49.06 -8.33 19.26
C CYS A 202 -50.31 -9.22 19.27
N ALA A 203 -50.24 -10.42 18.68
CA ALA A 203 -51.37 -11.35 18.71
C ALA A 203 -51.72 -11.85 20.12
N LEU A 204 -50.75 -11.95 21.03
CA LEU A 204 -51.00 -12.32 22.43
C LEU A 204 -51.56 -11.14 23.26
N ILE A 205 -51.19 -9.90 22.93
CA ILE A 205 -51.70 -8.70 23.60
C ILE A 205 -53.15 -8.39 23.17
N ASP A 206 -53.53 -8.66 21.91
CA ASP A 206 -54.91 -8.45 21.44
C ASP A 206 -55.91 -9.51 21.95
N ILE A 207 -55.44 -10.59 22.60
CA ILE A 207 -56.29 -11.66 23.16
C ILE A 207 -56.52 -11.48 24.68
N ALA A 208 -55.78 -10.59 25.35
CA ALA A 208 -55.89 -10.30 26.78
C ALA A 208 -56.76 -9.06 27.07
#